data_AF-U5E7G6-F1
#
_entry.id   AF-U5E7G6-F1
#
_cell.length_a   1.000
_cell.length_b   1.000
_cell.length_c   1.000
_cell.angle_alpha   90.00
_cell.angle_beta   90.00
_cell.angle_gamma   90.00
#
_symmetry.space_group_name_H-M   'P 1'
#
loop_
_entity.id
_entity.type
_entity.pdbx_description
1 polymer ?
#
loop_
_entity_poly.entity_id
_entity_poly.type
_entity_poly.pdbx_seq_one_letter_code
_entity_poly.pdbx_strand_id
1 'polypeptide(L)'
;MQPSLVADMPTPSPRRRARRVTAVAVLLALLVPALAGCLRVQVSMGVSSNDRVSGRIVAAVVPTGPADKGPQLKAPDQLAAKVRVENYNQDGYVGTQVFFDDLTFGEVGQLGGLSDQTQGMFTLEFQRTGDLVSLTGRVDLESVPPHGSDVQFSIAFPARVAKTNGTREGDNTVSWKLPAGETSTLRAEVKYADPNTRSFAGWAGIVGGITLAVAALIAGMAFRDRNPAPPNSPRGPFSPQEMWREIASRRLGR
;
A
#
# COMPACT_ATOMS: atom_id res chain seq x y z
N MET A 1 -43.27 -1.57 83.99
CA MET A 1 -42.23 -0.84 83.22
C MET A 1 -41.16 -1.86 82.85
N GLN A 2 -41.15 -2.30 81.58
CA GLN A 2 -40.14 -3.22 81.02
C GLN A 2 -39.08 -2.38 80.31
N PRO A 3 -37.77 -2.62 80.48
CA PRO A 3 -36.76 -2.03 79.63
C PRO A 3 -36.61 -2.85 78.35
N SER A 4 -36.66 -2.14 77.23
CA SER A 4 -36.46 -2.62 75.87
C SER A 4 -35.02 -3.07 75.64
N LEU A 5 -34.87 -4.27 75.08
CA LEU A 5 -33.62 -4.83 74.57
C LEU A 5 -33.28 -4.12 73.25
N VAL A 6 -32.30 -3.20 73.29
CA VAL A 6 -31.70 -2.62 72.09
C VAL A 6 -30.66 -3.60 71.56
N ALA A 7 -30.91 -4.17 70.39
CA ALA A 7 -29.96 -5.02 69.68
C ALA A 7 -28.81 -4.17 69.14
N ASP A 8 -27.60 -4.46 69.60
CA ASP A 8 -26.36 -3.86 69.13
C ASP A 8 -26.04 -4.40 67.73
N MET A 9 -26.02 -3.52 66.72
CA MET A 9 -25.71 -3.88 65.34
C MET A 9 -24.21 -3.69 65.08
N PRO A 10 -23.46 -4.70 64.62
CA PRO A 10 -22.03 -4.56 64.37
C PRO A 10 -21.79 -3.64 63.17
N THR A 11 -21.16 -2.49 63.41
CA THR A 11 -20.71 -1.59 62.35
C THR A 11 -19.49 -2.19 61.63
N PRO A 12 -19.49 -2.30 60.29
CA PRO A 12 -18.38 -2.89 59.55
C PRO A 12 -17.16 -1.98 59.61
N SER A 13 -16.07 -2.48 60.23
CA SER A 13 -14.82 -1.74 60.40
C SER A 13 -14.22 -1.22 59.06
N PRO A 14 -13.83 0.07 58.98
CA PRO A 14 -13.35 0.69 57.73
C PRO A 14 -11.98 0.15 57.27
N ARG A 15 -11.21 -0.46 58.18
CA ARG A 15 -9.86 -1.00 57.92
C ARG A 15 -9.83 -2.15 56.91
N ARG A 16 -10.90 -2.96 56.83
CA ARG A 16 -10.96 -4.08 55.86
C ARG A 16 -11.22 -3.63 54.42
N ARG A 17 -11.92 -2.50 54.22
CA ARG A 17 -12.19 -1.94 52.88
C ARG A 17 -10.93 -1.35 52.25
N ALA A 18 -10.16 -0.55 53.00
CA ALA A 18 -8.93 0.06 52.50
C ALA A 18 -7.91 -0.99 52.03
N ARG A 19 -7.75 -2.08 52.80
CA ARG A 19 -6.80 -3.17 52.49
C ARG A 19 -7.17 -3.96 51.22
N ARG A 20 -8.48 -4.10 50.93
CA ARG A 20 -8.97 -4.74 49.70
C ARG A 20 -8.76 -3.86 48.47
N VAL A 21 -8.96 -2.55 48.58
CA VAL A 21 -8.73 -1.61 47.48
C VAL A 21 -7.23 -1.55 47.12
N THR A 22 -6.34 -1.50 48.11
CA THR A 22 -4.89 -1.58 47.85
C THR A 22 -4.47 -2.93 47.25
N ALA A 23 -5.05 -4.04 47.69
CA ALA A 23 -4.72 -5.36 47.13
C ALA A 23 -5.18 -5.48 45.67
N VAL A 24 -6.36 -4.96 45.32
CA VAL A 24 -6.86 -4.92 43.94
C VAL A 24 -6.01 -3.99 43.08
N ALA A 25 -5.60 -2.82 43.59
CA ALA A 25 -4.73 -1.90 42.87
C ALA A 25 -3.33 -2.49 42.62
N VAL A 26 -2.75 -3.20 43.58
CA VAL A 26 -1.47 -3.91 43.42
C VAL A 26 -1.59 -5.08 42.44
N LEU A 27 -2.68 -5.84 42.51
CA LEU A 27 -2.94 -6.94 41.57
C LEU A 27 -3.12 -6.42 40.14
N LEU A 28 -3.86 -5.33 39.95
CA LEU A 28 -3.99 -4.63 38.67
C LEU A 28 -2.64 -4.09 38.19
N ALA A 29 -1.84 -3.47 39.07
CA ALA A 29 -0.50 -2.99 38.71
C ALA A 29 0.47 -4.12 38.31
N LEU A 30 0.33 -5.32 38.89
CA LEU A 30 1.09 -6.52 38.50
C LEU A 30 0.56 -7.21 37.25
N LEU A 31 -0.74 -7.12 36.97
CA LEU A 31 -1.36 -7.73 35.80
C LEU A 31 -1.17 -6.89 34.52
N VAL A 32 -1.10 -5.56 34.62
CA VAL A 32 -0.88 -4.67 33.47
C VAL A 32 0.36 -5.03 32.64
N PRO A 33 1.57 -5.27 33.22
CA PRO A 33 2.73 -5.68 32.43
C PRO A 33 2.62 -7.11 31.88
N ALA A 34 1.83 -7.99 32.50
CA ALA A 34 1.63 -9.36 32.00
C ALA A 34 0.74 -9.41 30.74
N LEU A 35 -0.02 -8.36 30.46
CA LEU A 35 -0.76 -8.20 29.21
C LEU A 35 0.05 -7.50 28.11
N ALA A 36 1.23 -6.95 28.43
CA ALA A 36 2.12 -6.38 27.43
C ALA A 36 2.82 -7.51 26.68
N GLY A 37 2.61 -7.61 25.36
CA GLY A 37 3.40 -8.50 24.54
C GLY A 37 4.89 -8.19 24.68
N CYS A 38 5.72 -9.19 24.94
CA CYS A 38 7.18 -9.07 24.93
C CYS A 38 7.71 -8.55 23.59
N LEU A 39 7.04 -8.85 22.46
CA LEU A 39 7.39 -8.40 21.12
C LEU A 39 6.25 -7.60 20.49
N ARG A 40 6.57 -6.42 19.97
CA ARG A 40 5.67 -5.55 19.21
C ARG A 40 6.28 -5.29 17.84
N VAL A 41 5.59 -5.74 16.80
CA VAL A 41 5.93 -5.44 15.41
C VAL A 41 4.76 -4.72 14.77
N GLN A 42 4.98 -3.48 14.35
CA GLN A 42 3.96 -2.67 13.69
C GLN A 42 4.49 -2.18 12.37
N VAL A 43 3.82 -2.59 11.31
CA VAL A 43 4.09 -2.14 9.95
C VAL A 43 2.94 -1.25 9.51
N SER A 44 3.28 -0.02 9.09
CA SER A 44 2.31 0.92 8.56
C SER A 44 2.86 1.52 7.28
N MET A 45 2.16 1.34 6.17
CA MET A 45 2.59 1.84 4.87
C MET A 45 1.43 2.47 4.10
N GLY A 46 1.78 3.39 3.20
CA GLY A 46 0.86 4.06 2.31
C GLY A 46 1.30 3.87 0.87
N VAL A 47 0.37 3.54 0.00
CA VAL A 47 0.56 3.52 -1.44
C VAL A 47 0.04 4.83 -2.00
N SER A 48 0.85 5.49 -2.81
CA SER A 48 0.50 6.72 -3.51
C SER A 48 -0.08 6.42 -4.90
N SER A 49 -0.68 7.43 -5.53
CA SER A 49 -1.26 7.30 -6.88
C SER A 49 -0.23 7.16 -8.01
N ASN A 50 1.06 7.36 -7.73
CA ASN A 50 2.18 7.20 -8.67
C ASN A 50 2.96 5.89 -8.46
N ASP A 51 2.35 4.88 -7.83
CA ASP A 51 2.97 3.57 -7.55
C ASP A 51 4.24 3.69 -6.70
N ARG A 52 4.15 4.50 -5.64
CA ARG A 52 5.19 4.63 -4.63
C ARG A 52 4.66 4.23 -3.27
N VAL A 53 5.54 3.68 -2.46
CA VAL A 53 5.22 3.15 -1.15
C VAL A 53 6.13 3.82 -0.13
N SER A 54 5.50 4.46 0.83
CA SER A 54 6.18 5.11 1.96
C SER A 54 5.58 4.61 3.25
N GLY A 55 6.33 4.64 4.34
CA GLY A 55 5.84 4.11 5.59
C GLY A 55 6.89 3.96 6.66
N ARG A 56 6.52 3.20 7.67
CA ARG A 56 7.38 2.84 8.79
C ARG A 56 7.15 1.42 9.27
N ILE A 57 8.22 0.79 9.73
CA ILE A 57 8.24 -0.49 10.43
C ILE A 57 8.81 -0.24 11.81
N VAL A 58 8.12 -0.67 12.85
CA VAL A 58 8.60 -0.63 14.24
C VAL A 58 8.73 -2.06 14.71
N ALA A 59 9.91 -2.43 15.20
CA ALA A 59 10.15 -3.69 15.89
C ALA A 59 10.75 -3.38 17.26
N ALA A 60 9.99 -3.66 18.31
CA ALA A 60 10.38 -3.32 19.66
C ALA A 60 9.97 -4.40 20.66
N VAL A 61 10.74 -4.52 21.74
CA VAL A 61 10.50 -5.49 22.82
C VAL A 61 10.55 -4.79 24.16
N VAL A 62 9.97 -5.41 25.18
CA VAL A 62 10.19 -4.98 26.57
C VAL A 62 11.64 -5.35 26.94
N PRO A 63 12.49 -4.39 27.34
CA PRO A 63 13.89 -4.66 27.66
C PRO A 63 14.00 -5.65 28.82
N THR A 64 14.82 -6.68 28.64
CA THR A 64 15.10 -7.66 29.71
C THR A 64 16.20 -7.19 30.67
N GLY A 65 16.91 -6.12 30.32
CA GLY A 65 17.93 -5.49 31.14
C GLY A 65 18.37 -4.11 30.61
N PRO A 66 19.19 -3.37 31.37
CA PRO A 66 19.56 -1.99 31.04
C PRO A 66 20.47 -1.85 29.81
N ALA A 67 21.09 -2.94 29.34
CA ALA A 67 21.90 -2.97 28.13
C ALA A 67 21.15 -3.54 26.91
N ASP A 68 19.91 -4.00 27.10
CA ASP A 68 19.09 -4.55 26.03
C ASP A 68 18.63 -3.42 25.12
N LYS A 69 19.00 -3.50 23.84
CA LYS A 69 18.62 -2.51 22.82
C LYS A 69 17.48 -3.02 21.93
N GLY A 70 16.93 -4.19 22.22
CA GLY A 70 15.89 -4.84 21.42
C GLY A 70 16.35 -5.23 20.01
N PRO A 71 15.39 -5.60 19.13
CA PRO A 71 15.67 -5.98 17.74
C PRO A 71 16.37 -4.87 16.98
N GLN A 72 17.47 -5.21 16.31
CA GLN A 72 18.25 -4.29 15.48
C GLN A 72 17.98 -4.57 14.01
N LEU A 73 17.23 -3.67 13.37
CA LEU A 73 16.99 -3.72 11.92
C LEU A 73 18.10 -2.92 11.22
N LYS A 74 18.50 -3.36 10.03
CA LYS A 74 19.50 -2.69 9.19
C LYS A 74 18.91 -2.45 7.82
N ALA A 75 19.17 -1.27 7.25
CA ALA A 75 18.77 -1.00 5.87
C ALA A 75 19.58 -1.89 4.92
N PRO A 76 18.94 -2.57 3.95
CA PRO A 76 19.65 -3.22 2.85
C PRO A 76 20.46 -2.20 2.06
N ASP A 77 21.65 -2.57 1.59
CA ASP A 77 22.55 -1.68 0.83
C ASP A 77 21.87 -1.05 -0.38
N GLN A 78 20.98 -1.81 -1.03
CA GLN A 78 20.21 -1.38 -2.21
C GLN A 78 19.21 -0.27 -1.89
N LEU A 79 18.76 -0.17 -0.63
CA LEU A 79 17.75 0.78 -0.18
C LEU A 79 18.29 1.85 0.79
N ALA A 80 19.61 1.85 1.06
CA ALA A 80 20.22 2.73 2.05
C ALA A 80 19.95 4.23 1.83
N ALA A 81 19.72 4.66 0.58
CA ALA A 81 19.39 6.05 0.26
C ALA A 81 17.91 6.42 0.54
N LYS A 82 17.01 5.44 0.60
CA LYS A 82 15.55 5.61 0.73
C LYS A 82 15.00 5.14 2.08
N VAL A 83 15.84 4.47 2.85
CA VAL A 83 15.49 3.87 4.14
C VAL A 83 16.32 4.52 5.23
N ARG A 84 15.65 5.02 6.27
CA ARG A 84 16.27 5.58 7.46
C ARG A 84 15.95 4.69 8.66
N VAL A 85 16.99 4.26 9.36
CA VAL A 85 16.88 3.43 10.56
C VAL A 85 17.17 4.30 11.78
N GLU A 86 16.30 4.23 12.78
CA GLU A 86 16.41 4.96 14.04
C GLU A 86 16.14 4.04 15.23
N ASN A 87 16.70 4.38 16.38
CA ASN A 87 16.38 3.68 17.62
C ASN A 87 14.95 3.99 18.07
N TYR A 88 14.23 2.97 18.51
CA TYR A 88 12.91 3.10 19.12
C TYR A 88 13.03 2.94 20.64
N ASN A 89 12.54 3.92 21.40
CA ASN A 89 12.45 3.85 22.85
C ASN A 89 11.21 4.62 23.33
N GLN A 90 10.06 3.96 23.34
CA GLN A 90 8.76 4.55 23.70
C GLN A 90 7.89 3.51 24.42
N ASP A 91 7.01 3.96 25.32
CA ASP A 91 6.05 3.12 26.05
C ASP A 91 6.66 1.94 26.83
N GLY A 92 7.93 2.05 27.23
CA GLY A 92 8.67 0.97 27.89
C GLY A 92 9.17 -0.13 26.94
N TYR A 93 9.10 0.09 25.63
CA TYR A 93 9.65 -0.79 24.61
C TYR A 93 10.92 -0.18 24.01
N VAL A 94 11.92 -1.02 23.78
CA VAL A 94 13.16 -0.67 23.09
C VAL A 94 13.34 -1.50 21.82
N GLY A 95 13.93 -0.92 20.79
CA GLY A 95 14.19 -1.61 19.54
C GLY A 95 14.57 -0.66 18.43
N THR A 96 14.05 -0.93 17.23
CA THR A 96 14.37 -0.18 16.02
C THR A 96 13.09 0.23 15.29
N GLN A 97 13.10 1.45 14.76
CA GLN A 97 12.12 1.92 13.80
C GLN A 97 12.80 2.22 12.46
N VAL A 98 12.15 1.85 11.39
CA VAL A 98 12.62 2.02 10.02
C VAL A 98 11.60 2.86 9.30
N PHE A 99 12.02 4.00 8.75
CA PHE A 99 11.25 4.82 7.85
C PHE A 99 11.72 4.57 6.43
N PHE A 100 10.78 4.46 5.51
CA PHE A 100 11.09 4.36 4.09
C PHE A 100 10.19 5.29 3.30
N ASP A 101 10.76 5.86 2.24
CA ASP A 101 10.06 6.80 1.39
C ASP A 101 10.34 6.51 -0.08
N ASP A 102 9.34 6.76 -0.91
CA ASP A 102 9.43 6.67 -2.38
C ASP A 102 9.96 5.31 -2.89
N LEU A 103 9.54 4.21 -2.26
CA LEU A 103 9.84 2.87 -2.74
C LEU A 103 8.92 2.49 -3.89
N THR A 104 9.50 1.91 -4.93
CA THR A 104 8.76 1.24 -6.00
C THR A 104 8.23 -0.12 -5.52
N PHE A 105 7.24 -0.67 -6.23
CA PHE A 105 6.69 -2.00 -5.94
C PHE A 105 7.73 -3.12 -5.90
N GLY A 106 8.75 -3.07 -6.76
CA GLY A 106 9.85 -4.04 -6.74
C GLY A 106 10.78 -3.87 -5.54
N GLU A 107 11.04 -2.61 -5.12
CA GLU A 107 11.88 -2.31 -3.96
C GLU A 107 11.21 -2.74 -2.64
N VAL A 108 9.88 -2.72 -2.54
CA VAL A 108 9.16 -3.18 -1.33
C VAL A 108 9.47 -4.63 -1.00
N GLY A 109 9.63 -5.50 -2.00
CA GLY A 109 10.04 -6.89 -1.78
C GLY A 109 11.41 -7.03 -1.10
N GLN A 110 12.28 -6.02 -1.25
CA GLN A 110 13.61 -5.99 -0.63
C GLN A 110 13.56 -5.60 0.85
N LEU A 111 12.44 -5.07 1.36
CA LEU A 111 12.26 -4.79 2.79
C LEU A 111 12.29 -6.06 3.65
N GLY A 112 12.02 -7.24 3.08
CA GLY A 112 12.22 -8.52 3.78
C GLY A 112 13.68 -8.75 4.23
N GLY A 113 14.64 -8.06 3.60
CA GLY A 113 16.06 -8.09 3.94
C GLY A 113 16.48 -7.13 5.06
N LEU A 114 15.55 -6.47 5.77
CA LEU A 114 15.86 -5.53 6.85
C LEU A 114 16.56 -6.19 8.06
N SER A 115 16.53 -7.50 8.18
CA SER A 115 17.30 -8.25 9.16
C SER A 115 17.62 -9.63 8.61
N ASP A 116 18.86 -10.09 8.83
CA ASP A 116 19.30 -11.44 8.49
C ASP A 116 18.45 -12.50 9.20
N GLN A 117 17.90 -12.18 10.38
CA GLN A 117 17.03 -13.09 11.14
C GLN A 117 15.59 -13.14 10.61
N THR A 118 15.15 -12.12 9.87
CA THR A 118 13.79 -12.07 9.30
C THR A 118 13.76 -12.45 7.83
N GLN A 119 14.90 -12.82 7.25
CA GLN A 119 14.99 -13.27 5.86
C GLN A 119 14.10 -14.51 5.66
N GLY A 120 13.11 -14.38 4.77
CA GLY A 120 12.14 -15.44 4.48
C GLY A 120 10.94 -15.52 5.43
N MET A 121 10.96 -14.81 6.57
CA MET A 121 9.79 -14.72 7.46
C MET A 121 8.70 -13.83 6.88
N PHE A 122 9.05 -12.92 5.97
CA PHE A 122 8.11 -11.99 5.39
C PHE A 122 8.41 -11.74 3.92
N THR A 123 7.40 -11.93 3.08
CA THR A 123 7.44 -11.54 1.67
C THR A 123 6.25 -10.65 1.35
N LEU A 124 6.52 -9.56 0.63
CA LEU A 124 5.50 -8.69 0.07
C LEU A 124 5.75 -8.54 -1.41
N GLU A 125 4.67 -8.58 -2.16
CA GLU A 125 4.69 -8.38 -3.59
C GLU A 125 3.51 -7.51 -4.00
N PHE A 126 3.80 -6.49 -4.79
CA PHE A 126 2.80 -5.67 -5.46
C PHE A 126 2.84 -6.00 -6.94
N GLN A 127 1.69 -6.35 -7.49
CA GLN A 127 1.50 -6.55 -8.93
C GLN A 127 0.44 -5.60 -9.45
N ARG A 128 0.69 -5.03 -10.63
CA ARG A 128 -0.25 -4.16 -11.34
C ARG A 128 -0.67 -4.81 -12.66
N THR A 129 -1.97 -4.78 -12.92
CA THR A 129 -2.58 -5.19 -14.20
C THR A 129 -3.54 -4.09 -14.65
N GLY A 130 -3.07 -3.17 -15.49
CA GLY A 130 -3.81 -1.97 -15.87
C GLY A 130 -4.09 -1.09 -14.67
N ASP A 131 -5.38 -0.81 -14.39
CA ASP A 131 -5.80 -0.02 -13.23
C ASP A 131 -5.94 -0.83 -11.93
N LEU A 132 -5.80 -2.16 -11.99
CA LEU A 132 -5.90 -3.01 -10.79
C LEU A 132 -4.50 -3.21 -10.20
N VAL A 133 -4.37 -2.94 -8.90
CA VAL A 133 -3.17 -3.25 -8.12
C VAL A 133 -3.54 -4.26 -7.05
N SER A 134 -2.81 -5.36 -7.01
CA SER A 134 -2.93 -6.41 -6.01
C SER A 134 -1.68 -6.45 -5.13
N LEU A 135 -1.89 -6.39 -3.83
CA LEU A 135 -0.91 -6.72 -2.80
C LEU A 135 -1.10 -8.19 -2.42
N THR A 136 -0.01 -8.95 -2.47
CA THR A 136 0.08 -10.28 -1.87
C THR A 136 1.26 -10.31 -0.92
N GLY A 137 1.08 -10.90 0.25
CA GLY A 137 2.15 -11.12 1.19
C GLY A 137 2.02 -12.44 1.93
N ARG A 138 3.14 -12.98 2.36
CA ARG A 138 3.20 -14.15 3.24
C ARG A 138 4.05 -13.77 4.45
N VAL A 139 3.53 -14.08 5.63
CA VAL A 139 4.23 -13.87 6.90
C VAL A 139 4.29 -15.21 7.61
N ASP A 140 5.51 -15.67 7.88
CA ASP A 140 5.80 -16.90 8.59
C ASP A 140 6.26 -16.57 10.00
N LEU A 141 5.39 -16.80 10.98
CA LEU A 141 5.65 -16.53 12.40
C LEU A 141 5.75 -17.83 13.20
N GLU A 142 5.96 -18.99 12.57
CA GLU A 142 6.06 -20.29 13.25
C GLU A 142 7.21 -20.33 14.27
N SER A 143 8.31 -19.60 14.00
CA SER A 143 9.46 -19.49 14.89
C SER A 143 9.28 -18.49 16.04
N VAL A 144 8.20 -17.71 16.03
CA VAL A 144 7.92 -16.68 17.04
C VAL A 144 7.12 -17.30 18.18
N PRO A 145 7.53 -17.10 19.45
CA PRO A 145 6.77 -17.60 20.59
C PRO A 145 5.29 -17.14 20.55
N PRO A 146 4.33 -18.07 20.72
CA PRO A 146 2.90 -17.79 20.55
C PRO A 146 2.33 -16.89 21.65
N HIS A 147 3.05 -16.71 22.76
CA HIS A 147 2.63 -15.87 23.88
C HIS A 147 3.40 -14.55 23.88
N GLY A 148 2.66 -13.44 23.92
CA GLY A 148 3.24 -12.10 24.08
C GLY A 148 3.81 -11.49 22.80
N SER A 149 3.34 -11.88 21.61
CA SER A 149 3.75 -11.25 20.35
C SER A 149 2.56 -10.55 19.71
N ASP A 150 2.69 -9.24 19.49
CA ASP A 150 1.69 -8.43 18.78
C ASP A 150 2.29 -7.97 17.45
N VAL A 151 1.85 -8.61 16.36
CA VAL A 151 2.29 -8.31 15.01
C VAL A 151 1.10 -7.73 14.23
N GLN A 152 1.21 -6.47 13.85
CA GLN A 152 0.17 -5.74 13.12
C GLN A 152 0.73 -5.18 11.82
N PHE A 153 -0.02 -5.39 10.74
CA PHE A 153 0.28 -4.83 9.42
C PHE A 153 -0.88 -3.95 9.00
N SER A 154 -0.61 -2.72 8.59
CA SER A 154 -1.61 -1.78 8.08
C SER A 154 -1.12 -1.12 6.80
N ILE A 155 -2.00 -1.00 5.82
CA ILE A 155 -1.74 -0.34 4.55
C ILE A 155 -2.88 0.60 4.17
N ALA A 156 -2.52 1.82 3.79
CA ALA A 156 -3.43 2.79 3.20
C ALA A 156 -3.22 2.85 1.69
N PHE A 157 -4.30 2.77 0.93
CA PHE A 157 -4.29 2.87 -0.53
C PHE A 157 -4.77 4.25 -1.01
N PRO A 158 -4.43 4.67 -2.24
CA PRO A 158 -4.86 5.97 -2.78
C PRO A 158 -6.32 5.95 -3.25
N ALA A 159 -6.96 4.77 -3.23
CA ALA A 159 -8.34 4.55 -3.66
C ALA A 159 -9.01 3.48 -2.77
N ARG A 160 -10.32 3.33 -2.93
CA ARG A 160 -11.11 2.35 -2.18
C ARG A 160 -10.67 0.92 -2.46
N VAL A 161 -10.51 0.14 -1.41
CA VAL A 161 -10.11 -1.27 -1.49
C VAL A 161 -11.27 -2.11 -2.00
N ALA A 162 -11.08 -2.82 -3.11
CA ALA A 162 -12.09 -3.67 -3.72
C ALA A 162 -12.25 -5.00 -2.97
N LYS A 163 -11.17 -5.77 -2.85
CA LYS A 163 -11.15 -7.06 -2.15
C LYS A 163 -10.01 -7.11 -1.16
N THR A 164 -10.23 -7.75 -0.01
CA THR A 164 -9.16 -8.02 0.95
C THR A 164 -9.53 -9.17 1.87
N ASN A 165 -8.52 -9.88 2.38
CA ASN A 165 -8.67 -10.84 3.49
C ASN A 165 -8.35 -10.23 4.87
N GLY A 166 -8.07 -8.92 4.93
CA GLY A 166 -7.84 -8.17 6.16
C GLY A 166 -9.09 -7.48 6.68
N THR A 167 -8.94 -6.80 7.81
CA THR A 167 -9.98 -5.92 8.34
C THR A 167 -9.88 -4.56 7.69
N ARG A 168 -10.96 -4.10 7.06
CA ARG A 168 -10.98 -2.77 6.43
C ARG A 168 -11.23 -1.70 7.50
N GLU A 169 -10.30 -0.76 7.61
CA GLU A 169 -10.42 0.42 8.47
C GLU A 169 -10.78 1.63 7.59
N GLY A 170 -12.05 2.00 7.55
CA GLY A 170 -12.55 3.03 6.62
C GLY A 170 -12.67 2.51 5.18
N ASP A 171 -12.42 3.37 4.19
CA ASP A 171 -12.63 3.05 2.77
C ASP A 171 -11.38 2.56 2.03
N ASN A 172 -10.21 3.05 2.43
CA ASN A 172 -8.95 2.86 1.71
C ASN A 172 -7.84 2.22 2.56
N THR A 173 -8.07 1.97 3.85
CA THR A 173 -7.07 1.37 4.73
C THR A 173 -7.47 -0.06 5.09
N VAL A 174 -6.48 -0.95 5.14
CA VAL A 174 -6.66 -2.35 5.54
C VAL A 174 -5.64 -2.68 6.60
N SER A 175 -6.08 -3.34 7.66
CA SER A 175 -5.23 -3.87 8.72
C SER A 175 -5.35 -5.39 8.84
N TRP A 176 -4.26 -6.02 9.25
CA TRP A 176 -4.17 -7.44 9.57
C TRP A 176 -3.46 -7.59 10.90
N LYS A 177 -4.02 -8.45 11.74
CA LYS A 177 -3.40 -8.91 12.98
C LYS A 177 -2.88 -10.31 12.72
N LEU A 178 -1.58 -10.50 12.89
CA LEU A 178 -0.88 -11.72 12.53
C LEU A 178 -0.60 -12.52 13.82
N PRO A 179 -1.22 -13.70 14.01
CA PRO A 179 -0.95 -14.53 15.17
C PRO A 179 0.46 -15.11 15.10
N ALA A 180 1.16 -15.11 16.23
CA ALA A 180 2.45 -15.79 16.34
C ALA A 180 2.27 -17.32 16.39
N GLY A 181 3.24 -18.07 15.89
CA GLY A 181 3.21 -19.52 15.81
C GLY A 181 2.53 -20.08 14.56
N GLU A 182 2.07 -19.23 13.64
CA GLU A 182 1.38 -19.65 12.41
C GLU A 182 1.88 -18.88 11.18
N THR A 183 1.64 -19.45 9.99
CA THR A 183 1.80 -18.74 8.73
C THR A 183 0.51 -17.99 8.39
N SER A 184 0.63 -16.69 8.08
CA SER A 184 -0.46 -15.85 7.61
C SER A 184 -0.24 -15.34 6.19
N THR A 185 -1.33 -15.09 5.46
CA THR A 185 -1.28 -14.46 4.14
C THR A 185 -1.99 -13.11 4.15
N LEU A 186 -1.42 -12.15 3.43
CA LEU A 186 -1.94 -10.80 3.28
C LEU A 186 -2.40 -10.66 1.83
N ARG A 187 -3.65 -10.25 1.61
CA ARG A 187 -4.17 -9.98 0.27
C ARG A 187 -5.05 -8.74 0.27
N ALA A 188 -4.75 -7.81 -0.62
CA ALA A 188 -5.61 -6.66 -0.90
C ALA A 188 -5.58 -6.32 -2.40
N GLU A 189 -6.72 -5.91 -2.93
CA GLU A 189 -6.88 -5.49 -4.32
C GLU A 189 -7.55 -4.11 -4.34
N VAL A 190 -6.96 -3.18 -5.09
CA VAL A 190 -7.43 -1.82 -5.23
C VAL A 190 -7.41 -1.42 -6.71
N LYS A 191 -8.36 -0.58 -7.12
CA LYS A 191 -8.43 -0.06 -8.48
C LYS A 191 -8.11 1.42 -8.51
N TYR A 192 -7.05 1.82 -9.20
CA TYR A 192 -6.70 3.22 -9.46
C TYR A 192 -5.88 3.36 -10.76
N ALA A 193 -6.04 4.54 -11.38
CA ALA A 193 -5.49 4.84 -12.69
C ALA A 193 -3.98 4.60 -12.78
N ASP A 194 -3.54 3.96 -13.86
CA ASP A 194 -2.11 3.78 -14.17
C ASP A 194 -1.43 5.14 -14.42
N PRO A 195 -0.36 5.48 -13.68
CA PRO A 195 0.39 6.71 -13.89
C PRO A 195 1.05 6.79 -15.29
N ASN A 196 1.41 5.65 -15.90
CA ASN A 196 2.09 5.62 -17.20
C ASN A 196 1.16 6.00 -18.36
N THR A 197 -0.12 5.64 -18.28
CA THR A 197 -1.12 5.96 -19.33
C THR A 197 -1.34 7.47 -19.44
N ARG A 198 -1.19 8.21 -18.33
CA ARG A 198 -1.24 9.68 -18.33
C ARG A 198 -0.10 10.29 -19.15
N SER A 199 1.10 9.73 -19.06
CA SER A 199 2.27 10.18 -19.83
C SER A 199 2.10 9.89 -21.32
N PHE A 200 1.60 8.71 -21.68
CA PHE A 200 1.38 8.32 -23.07
C PHE A 200 0.41 9.26 -23.81
N ALA A 201 -0.73 9.62 -23.21
CA ALA A 201 -1.69 10.52 -23.84
C ALA A 201 -1.09 11.91 -24.15
N GLY A 202 -0.25 12.43 -23.25
CA GLY A 202 0.47 13.69 -23.46
C GLY A 202 1.45 13.61 -24.63
N TRP A 203 2.29 12.58 -24.66
CA TRP A 203 3.25 12.38 -25.74
C TRP A 203 2.59 12.08 -27.09
N ALA A 204 1.52 11.27 -27.10
CA ALA A 204 0.74 10.99 -28.30
C ALA A 204 0.11 12.26 -28.89
N GLY A 205 -0.38 13.16 -28.05
CA GLY A 205 -0.88 14.47 -28.47
C GLY A 205 0.22 15.34 -29.09
N ILE A 206 1.40 15.39 -28.47
CA ILE A 206 2.57 16.13 -29.00
C ILE A 206 2.99 15.56 -30.36
N VAL A 207 3.20 14.24 -30.45
CA VAL A 207 3.62 13.58 -31.70
C VAL A 207 2.56 13.72 -32.79
N GLY A 208 1.28 13.56 -32.45
CA GLY A 208 0.17 13.78 -33.36
C GLY A 208 0.12 15.22 -33.88
N GLY A 209 0.30 16.20 -33.00
CA GLY A 209 0.36 17.62 -33.33
C GLY A 209 1.53 17.95 -34.27
N ILE A 210 2.73 17.46 -33.97
CA ILE A 210 3.92 17.63 -34.83
C ILE A 210 3.68 17.00 -36.20
N THR A 211 3.14 15.78 -36.24
CA THR A 211 2.87 15.07 -37.49
C THR A 211 1.86 15.84 -38.35
N LEU A 212 0.78 16.35 -37.76
CA LEU A 212 -0.21 17.18 -38.46
C LEU A 212 0.38 18.50 -38.95
N ALA A 213 1.24 19.14 -38.15
CA ALA A 213 1.93 20.38 -38.54
C ALA A 213 2.85 20.14 -39.75
N VAL A 214 3.63 19.07 -39.74
CA VAL A 214 4.49 18.68 -40.87
C VAL A 214 3.65 18.34 -42.11
N ALA A 215 2.57 17.58 -41.96
CA ALA A 215 1.66 17.26 -43.05
C ALA A 215 1.03 18.54 -43.66
N ALA A 216 0.62 19.50 -42.83
CA ALA A 216 0.09 20.78 -43.28
C ALA A 216 1.14 21.62 -44.00
N LEU A 217 2.39 21.63 -43.52
CA LEU A 217 3.51 22.30 -44.20
C LEU A 217 3.76 21.69 -45.58
N ILE A 218 3.84 20.36 -45.68
CA ILE A 218 4.02 19.66 -46.95
C ILE A 218 2.86 19.94 -47.90
N ALA A 219 1.61 19.86 -47.42
CA ALA A 219 0.43 20.16 -48.22
C ALA A 219 0.41 21.62 -48.70
N GLY A 220 0.81 22.57 -47.84
CA GLY A 220 0.93 23.98 -48.18
C GLY A 220 1.99 24.24 -49.25
N MET A 221 3.17 23.64 -49.12
CA MET A 221 4.22 23.70 -50.14
C MET A 221 3.76 23.09 -51.45
N ALA A 222 3.18 21.88 -51.41
CA ALA A 222 2.65 21.21 -52.59
C ALA A 222 1.54 22.02 -53.29
N PHE A 223 0.70 22.73 -52.54
CA PHE A 223 -0.33 23.60 -53.13
C PHE A 223 0.27 24.84 -53.80
N ARG A 224 1.32 25.42 -53.22
CA ARG A 224 2.01 26.60 -53.75
C ARG A 224 2.84 26.27 -55.01
N ASP A 225 3.50 25.12 -55.02
CA ASP A 225 4.36 24.67 -56.12
C ASP A 225 3.61 23.84 -57.17
N ARG A 226 2.27 23.85 -57.16
CA ARG A 226 1.46 23.20 -58.20
C ARG A 226 1.71 23.88 -59.54
N ASN A 227 2.52 23.24 -60.39
CA ASN A 227 2.58 23.58 -61.80
C ASN A 227 1.21 23.36 -62.46
N PRO A 228 0.70 24.32 -63.27
CA PRO A 228 -0.42 24.04 -64.14
C PRO A 228 -0.06 22.91 -65.10
N ALA A 229 -1.04 22.06 -65.43
CA ALA A 229 -0.83 20.97 -66.38
C ALA A 229 -0.29 21.54 -67.70
N PRO A 230 0.78 20.96 -68.27
CA PRO A 230 1.28 21.40 -69.56
C PRO A 230 0.17 21.30 -70.61
N PRO A 231 0.05 22.22 -71.59
CA PRO A 231 -1.07 22.30 -72.52
C PRO A 231 -1.38 21.02 -73.32
N ASN A 232 -0.51 20.01 -73.30
CA ASN A 232 -0.62 18.75 -74.04
C ASN A 232 -0.41 17.49 -73.18
N SER A 233 -0.75 17.50 -71.89
CA SER A 233 -0.77 16.25 -71.11
C SER A 233 -1.76 15.25 -71.74
N PRO A 234 -1.34 14.01 -72.10
CA PRO A 234 -2.25 13.01 -72.64
C PRO A 234 -3.43 12.82 -71.71
N ARG A 235 -4.66 12.85 -72.24
CA ARG A 235 -5.84 12.44 -71.48
C ARG A 235 -5.58 11.00 -71.01
N GLY A 236 -5.46 10.80 -69.70
CA GLY A 236 -5.40 9.47 -69.14
C GLY A 236 -6.63 8.68 -69.60
N PRO A 237 -6.50 7.39 -69.93
CA PRO A 237 -7.59 6.59 -70.52
C PRO A 237 -8.77 6.35 -69.59
N PHE A 238 -8.74 6.90 -68.37
CA PHE A 238 -9.76 6.72 -67.36
C PHE A 238 -10.33 8.07 -66.94
N SER A 239 -11.55 8.37 -67.42
CA SER A 239 -12.39 9.38 -66.81
C SER A 239 -13.35 8.67 -65.83
N PRO A 240 -13.31 8.99 -64.53
CA PRO A 240 -14.25 8.42 -63.55
C PRO A 240 -15.71 8.71 -63.91
N GLN A 241 -15.96 9.82 -64.61
CA GLN A 241 -17.28 10.29 -64.98
C GLN A 241 -17.92 9.42 -66.07
N GLU A 242 -17.14 8.92 -67.03
CA GLU A 242 -17.64 8.00 -68.07
C GLU A 242 -17.92 6.61 -67.49
N MET A 243 -17.06 6.13 -66.57
CA MET A 243 -17.30 4.87 -65.85
C MET A 243 -18.61 4.92 -65.04
N TRP A 244 -18.91 6.03 -64.36
CA TRP A 244 -20.16 6.19 -63.63
C TRP A 244 -21.38 6.26 -64.55
N ARG A 245 -21.26 6.86 -65.75
CA ARG A 245 -22.34 6.83 -66.76
C ARG A 245 -22.57 5.43 -67.31
N GLU A 246 -21.53 4.64 -67.52
CA GLU A 246 -21.66 3.26 -68.00
C GLU A 246 -22.28 2.33 -66.93
N ILE A 247 -21.93 2.53 -65.66
CA ILE A 247 -22.57 1.80 -64.56
C ILE A 247 -24.05 2.21 -64.43
N ALA A 248 -24.36 3.50 -64.57
CA ALA A 248 -25.73 4.00 -64.49
C ALA A 248 -26.60 3.50 -65.65
N SER A 249 -26.07 3.46 -66.88
CA SER A 249 -26.81 2.99 -68.06
C SER A 249 -27.10 1.49 -68.03
N ARG A 250 -26.16 0.67 -67.54
CA ARG A 250 -26.38 -0.78 -67.35
C ARG A 250 -27.46 -1.11 -66.31
N ARG A 251 -27.75 -0.19 -65.38
CA ARG A 251 -28.75 -0.39 -64.33
C ARG A 251 -30.18 -0.04 -64.74
N LEU A 252 -30.34 0.73 -65.82
CA LEU A 252 -31.65 1.19 -66.34
C LEU A 252 -32.16 0.36 -67.54
N GLY A 253 -31.38 -0.61 -68.00
CA GLY A 253 -31.72 -1.47 -69.15
C GLY A 253 -32.19 -2.89 -68.77
N ARG A 254 -32.76 -3.10 -67.58
CA ARG A 254 -33.35 -4.39 -67.17
C ARG A 254 -34.72 -4.19 -66.54
#